data_AF-A0A9Q9BAG2-F1
#
_entry.id   AF-A0A9Q9BAG2-F1
#
_cell.length_a   1.000
_cell.length_b   1.000
_cell.length_c   1.000
_cell.angle_alpha   90.00
_cell.angle_beta   90.00
_cell.angle_gamma   90.00
#
_symmetry.space_group_name_H-M   'P 1'
#
loop_
_entity.id
_entity.type
_entity.pdbx_description
1 polymer ?
#
loop_
_entity_poly.entity_id
_entity_poly.type
_entity_poly.pdbx_seq_one_letter_code
_entity_poly.pdbx_strand_id
1 'polypeptide(L)'
;MEVTEIKSKIAGEEIIKPEIIRDFVKYIAINNAWKLLDTLLDIMDKFPQFIPYICDMIIKKQNTLSENAKHKIKDKFLSIIQSSKSYPEYIYLSAVTILTEKQFLSKNEVLNFYRDLRRSTGAFIGRYTIDRLEKFLTRGEILEIRNEFHQVGLWEKRSIIKISKEKLDEEESRPWLKNIKSSIKIDPFSEFLL
;
A
#
# COMPACT_ATOMS: atom_id res chain seq x y z
N MET A 1 -26.27 2.41 -20.55
CA MET A 1 -25.13 3.08 -21.19
C MET A 1 -24.23 1.98 -21.74
N GLU A 2 -24.07 1.90 -23.06
CA GLU A 2 -23.24 0.85 -23.67
C GLU A 2 -21.77 1.08 -23.34
N VAL A 3 -21.01 0.01 -23.12
CA VAL A 3 -19.57 0.07 -22.77
C VAL A 3 -18.75 0.88 -23.79
N THR A 4 -19.15 0.81 -25.06
CA THR A 4 -18.60 1.60 -26.17
C THR A 4 -18.76 3.10 -25.96
N GLU A 5 -19.91 3.53 -25.44
CA GLU A 5 -20.22 4.92 -25.15
C GLU A 5 -19.43 5.46 -23.94
N ILE A 6 -19.15 4.59 -22.96
CA ILE A 6 -18.31 4.93 -21.80
C ILE A 6 -16.84 5.07 -22.24
N LYS A 7 -16.36 4.13 -23.07
CA LYS A 7 -14.99 4.17 -23.61
C LYS A 7 -14.76 5.41 -24.47
N SER A 8 -15.70 5.81 -25.32
CA SER A 8 -15.56 6.99 -26.17
C SER A 8 -15.52 8.28 -25.36
N LYS A 9 -16.38 8.42 -24.33
CA LYS A 9 -16.34 9.55 -23.39
C LYS A 9 -15.01 9.63 -22.63
N ILE A 10 -14.44 8.48 -22.24
CA ILE A 10 -13.14 8.43 -21.54
C ILE A 10 -11.94 8.72 -22.45
N ALA A 11 -12.07 8.44 -23.73
CA ALA A 11 -11.00 8.69 -24.70
C ALA A 11 -10.91 10.17 -25.13
N GLY A 12 -12.04 10.89 -25.18
CA GLY A 12 -12.14 12.21 -25.82
C GLY A 12 -12.22 13.44 -24.90
N GLU A 13 -12.38 13.29 -23.59
CA GLU A 13 -12.59 14.42 -22.68
C GLU A 13 -11.40 14.63 -21.71
N GLU A 14 -10.87 15.86 -21.64
CA GLU A 14 -9.89 16.26 -20.60
C GLU A 14 -10.54 16.35 -19.21
N ILE A 15 -11.86 16.56 -19.14
CA ILE A 15 -12.62 16.67 -17.90
C ILE A 15 -13.83 15.73 -17.97
N ILE A 16 -13.74 14.61 -17.27
CA ILE A 16 -14.82 13.62 -17.16
C ILE A 16 -15.53 13.80 -15.81
N LYS A 17 -16.86 13.75 -15.85
CA LYS A 17 -17.68 13.73 -14.63
C LYS A 17 -17.33 12.52 -13.75
N PRO A 18 -17.00 12.71 -12.45
CA PRO A 18 -16.63 11.62 -11.53
C PRO A 18 -17.62 10.45 -11.49
N GLU A 19 -18.89 10.72 -11.74
CA GLU A 19 -19.98 9.72 -11.81
C GLU A 19 -19.70 8.67 -12.88
N ILE A 20 -19.19 9.09 -14.05
CA ILE A 20 -18.95 8.21 -15.20
C ILE A 20 -17.88 7.17 -14.86
N ILE A 21 -16.78 7.60 -14.22
CA ILE A 21 -15.70 6.70 -13.80
C ILE A 21 -16.21 5.75 -12.71
N ARG A 22 -16.96 6.26 -11.73
CA ARG A 22 -17.54 5.42 -10.67
C ARG A 22 -18.48 4.36 -11.25
N ASP A 23 -19.34 4.73 -12.17
CA ASP A 23 -20.28 3.80 -12.80
C ASP A 23 -19.58 2.78 -13.69
N PHE A 24 -18.49 3.17 -14.37
CA PHE A 24 -17.63 2.25 -15.10
C PHE A 24 -16.97 1.21 -14.20
N VAL A 25 -16.38 1.64 -13.08
CA VAL A 25 -15.76 0.75 -12.09
C VAL A 25 -16.81 -0.20 -11.49
N LYS A 26 -17.99 0.31 -11.13
CA LYS A 26 -19.12 -0.52 -10.67
C LYS A 26 -19.55 -1.53 -11.71
N TYR A 27 -19.65 -1.12 -12.97
CA TYR A 27 -20.03 -2.01 -14.06
C TYR A 27 -19.07 -3.19 -14.19
N ILE A 28 -17.75 -2.94 -14.14
CA ILE A 28 -16.73 -4.00 -14.14
C ILE A 28 -16.93 -4.93 -12.94
N ALA A 29 -17.10 -4.37 -11.74
CA ALA A 29 -17.21 -5.12 -10.50
C ALA A 29 -18.48 -5.99 -10.41
N ILE A 30 -19.61 -5.50 -10.91
CA ILE A 30 -20.90 -6.19 -10.88
C ILE A 30 -20.93 -7.30 -11.94
N ASN A 31 -20.46 -7.01 -13.15
CA ASN A 31 -20.56 -7.92 -14.29
C ASN A 31 -19.31 -8.80 -14.50
N ASN A 32 -18.31 -8.72 -13.62
CA ASN A 32 -16.99 -9.36 -13.78
C ASN A 32 -16.38 -9.08 -15.17
N ALA A 33 -16.54 -7.86 -15.68
CA ALA A 33 -16.15 -7.49 -17.04
C ALA A 33 -14.64 -7.21 -17.17
N TRP A 34 -13.79 -8.14 -16.69
CA TRP A 34 -12.33 -8.00 -16.62
C TRP A 34 -11.63 -7.86 -17.96
N LYS A 35 -12.32 -8.15 -19.07
CA LYS A 35 -11.89 -7.77 -20.42
C LYS A 35 -11.66 -6.25 -20.58
N LEU A 36 -12.18 -5.44 -19.67
CA LEU A 36 -12.01 -3.99 -19.62
C LEU A 36 -10.89 -3.54 -18.68
N LEU A 37 -10.10 -4.48 -18.14
CA LEU A 37 -9.03 -4.16 -17.20
C LEU A 37 -8.03 -3.16 -17.77
N ASP A 38 -7.60 -3.32 -19.02
CA ASP A 38 -6.61 -2.40 -19.62
C ASP A 38 -7.14 -0.95 -19.61
N THR A 39 -8.41 -0.77 -20.01
CA THR A 39 -9.07 0.54 -19.93
C THR A 39 -9.17 1.05 -18.48
N LEU A 40 -9.41 0.16 -17.51
CA LEU A 40 -9.45 0.54 -16.10
C LEU A 40 -8.07 1.00 -15.60
N LEU A 41 -6.98 0.36 -16.03
CA LEU A 41 -5.63 0.76 -15.68
C LEU A 41 -5.24 2.08 -16.34
N ASP A 42 -5.66 2.33 -17.60
CA ASP A 42 -5.47 3.62 -18.27
C ASP A 42 -6.18 4.77 -17.54
N ILE A 43 -7.36 4.51 -16.97
CA ILE A 43 -8.08 5.48 -16.13
C ILE A 43 -7.27 5.86 -14.90
N MET A 44 -6.52 4.93 -14.30
CA MET A 44 -5.68 5.24 -13.14
C MET A 44 -4.58 6.24 -13.49
N ASP A 45 -4.03 6.17 -14.71
CA ASP A 45 -3.01 7.11 -15.19
C ASP A 45 -3.59 8.50 -15.47
N LYS A 46 -4.76 8.55 -16.10
CA LYS A 46 -5.44 9.80 -16.44
C LYS A 46 -6.08 10.48 -15.23
N PHE A 47 -6.63 9.69 -14.30
CA PHE A 47 -7.37 10.16 -13.14
C PHE A 47 -6.90 9.51 -11.84
N PRO A 48 -5.69 9.89 -11.34
CA PRO A 48 -5.08 9.26 -10.17
C PRO A 48 -5.91 9.38 -8.88
N GLN A 49 -6.82 10.34 -8.79
CA GLN A 49 -7.74 10.50 -7.66
C GLN A 49 -8.68 9.30 -7.47
N PHE A 50 -8.91 8.47 -8.49
CA PHE A 50 -9.73 7.26 -8.37
C PHE A 50 -8.92 6.01 -8.01
N ILE A 51 -7.60 6.08 -7.93
CA ILE A 51 -6.75 4.93 -7.60
C ILE A 51 -7.19 4.23 -6.30
N PRO A 52 -7.47 4.93 -5.18
CA PRO A 52 -7.94 4.26 -3.95
C PRO A 52 -9.26 3.50 -4.14
N TYR A 53 -10.19 4.08 -4.91
CA TYR A 53 -11.49 3.47 -5.20
C TYR A 53 -11.35 2.23 -6.09
N ILE A 54 -10.50 2.31 -7.12
CA ILE A 54 -10.20 1.19 -8.01
C ILE A 54 -9.46 0.08 -7.25
N CYS A 55 -8.50 0.44 -6.40
CA CYS A 55 -7.79 -0.47 -5.49
C CYS A 55 -8.77 -1.26 -4.62
N ASP A 56 -9.68 -0.59 -3.90
CA ASP A 56 -10.70 -1.24 -3.07
C ASP A 56 -11.58 -2.22 -3.88
N MET A 57 -12.00 -1.82 -5.08
CA MET A 57 -12.78 -2.68 -5.97
C MET A 57 -12.01 -3.93 -6.38
N ILE A 58 -10.74 -3.79 -6.77
CA ILE A 58 -9.87 -4.92 -7.14
C ILE A 58 -9.72 -5.90 -5.98
N ILE A 59 -9.45 -5.41 -4.77
CA ILE A 59 -9.29 -6.26 -3.57
C ILE A 59 -10.58 -7.03 -3.28
N LYS A 60 -11.74 -6.37 -3.34
CA LYS A 60 -13.04 -7.00 -3.11
C LYS A 60 -13.38 -8.08 -4.13
N LYS A 61 -12.82 -7.98 -5.35
CA LYS A 61 -13.12 -8.89 -6.45
C LYS A 61 -11.96 -9.78 -6.87
N GLN A 62 -10.87 -9.82 -6.09
CA GLN A 62 -9.64 -10.52 -6.44
C GLN A 62 -9.84 -12.00 -6.81
N ASN A 63 -10.78 -12.69 -6.17
CA ASN A 63 -11.12 -14.09 -6.43
C ASN A 63 -11.73 -14.35 -7.82
N THR A 64 -12.21 -13.31 -8.51
CA THR A 64 -12.84 -13.42 -9.83
C THR A 64 -11.88 -13.10 -10.98
N LEU A 65 -10.66 -12.65 -10.65
CA LEU A 65 -9.63 -12.29 -11.62
C LEU A 65 -8.95 -13.55 -12.15
N SER A 66 -8.63 -13.54 -13.44
CA SER A 66 -7.70 -14.52 -14.01
C SER A 66 -6.27 -14.23 -13.56
N GLU A 67 -5.39 -15.24 -13.62
CA GLU A 67 -3.97 -15.04 -13.28
C GLU A 67 -3.29 -13.97 -14.13
N ASN A 68 -3.59 -13.92 -15.43
CA ASN A 68 -3.08 -12.86 -16.31
C ASN A 68 -3.54 -11.46 -15.85
N ALA A 69 -4.80 -11.31 -15.44
CA ALA A 69 -5.30 -10.05 -14.90
C ALA A 69 -4.59 -9.67 -13.59
N LYS A 70 -4.32 -10.66 -12.71
CA LYS A 70 -3.59 -10.43 -11.47
C LYS A 70 -2.16 -9.96 -11.72
N HIS A 71 -1.46 -10.57 -12.67
CA HIS A 71 -0.14 -10.15 -13.10
C HIS A 71 -0.14 -8.70 -13.60
N LYS A 72 -1.05 -8.33 -14.51
CA LYS A 72 -1.16 -6.95 -15.00
C LYS A 72 -1.40 -5.93 -13.88
N ILE A 73 -2.27 -6.25 -12.93
CA ILE A 73 -2.55 -5.40 -11.77
C ILE A 73 -1.29 -5.26 -10.89
N LYS A 74 -0.64 -6.38 -10.58
CA LYS A 74 0.59 -6.39 -9.78
C LYS A 74 1.67 -5.53 -10.45
N ASP A 75 1.92 -5.73 -11.74
CA ASP A 75 2.92 -4.96 -12.49
C ASP A 75 2.60 -3.46 -12.50
N LYS A 76 1.31 -3.11 -12.63
CA LYS A 76 0.87 -1.71 -12.53
C LYS A 76 1.23 -1.09 -11.19
N PHE A 77 0.92 -1.76 -10.08
CA PHE A 77 1.20 -1.21 -8.75
C PHE A 77 2.69 -1.28 -8.37
N LEU A 78 3.44 -2.27 -8.87
CA LEU A 78 4.90 -2.30 -8.76
C LEU A 78 5.53 -1.08 -9.44
N SER A 79 5.04 -0.74 -10.64
CA SER A 79 5.53 0.45 -11.35
C SER A 79 5.36 1.74 -10.57
N ILE A 80 4.35 1.85 -9.70
CA ILE A 80 4.11 3.02 -8.85
C ILE A 80 5.21 3.15 -7.78
N ILE A 81 5.55 2.07 -7.09
CA ILE A 81 6.54 2.10 -5.99
C ILE A 81 7.99 2.08 -6.49
N GLN A 82 8.23 1.59 -7.71
CA GLN A 82 9.55 1.54 -8.34
C GLN A 82 9.83 2.76 -9.24
N SER A 83 8.83 3.60 -9.51
CA SER A 83 9.02 4.78 -10.35
C SER A 83 9.92 5.81 -9.69
N SER A 84 10.73 6.49 -10.50
CA SER A 84 11.41 7.73 -10.10
C SER A 84 10.45 8.91 -9.94
N LYS A 85 9.20 8.79 -10.41
CA LYS A 85 8.15 9.81 -10.24
C LYS A 85 7.70 9.86 -8.79
N SER A 86 7.63 11.08 -8.24
CA SER A 86 7.01 11.32 -6.94
C SER A 86 5.49 11.28 -7.06
N TYR A 87 4.86 10.36 -6.34
CA TYR A 87 3.41 10.28 -6.20
C TYR A 87 2.96 10.87 -4.85
N PRO A 88 1.75 11.44 -4.79
CA PRO A 88 1.07 11.69 -3.52
C PRO A 88 1.01 10.44 -2.62
N GLU A 89 1.09 10.64 -1.31
CA GLU A 89 1.15 9.55 -0.32
C GLU A 89 -0.01 8.56 -0.43
N TYR A 90 -1.23 9.05 -0.71
CA TYR A 90 -2.42 8.19 -0.85
C TYR A 90 -2.32 7.17 -2.00
N ILE A 91 -1.53 7.47 -3.03
CA ILE A 91 -1.27 6.54 -4.15
C ILE A 91 -0.29 5.46 -3.70
N TYR A 92 0.76 5.82 -2.96
CA TYR A 92 1.66 4.83 -2.35
C TYR A 92 0.91 3.93 -1.37
N LEU A 93 0.01 4.47 -0.55
CA LEU A 93 -0.83 3.66 0.33
C LEU A 93 -1.65 2.63 -0.46
N SER A 94 -2.26 3.04 -1.58
CA SER A 94 -3.02 2.13 -2.44
C SER A 94 -2.14 1.04 -3.05
N ALA A 95 -0.93 1.39 -3.50
CA ALA A 95 0.03 0.43 -4.04
C ALA A 95 0.50 -0.58 -2.99
N VAL A 96 0.91 -0.10 -1.81
CA VAL A 96 1.28 -0.96 -0.69
C VAL A 96 0.11 -1.85 -0.29
N THR A 97 -1.13 -1.34 -0.29
CA THR A 97 -2.32 -2.15 0.01
C THR A 97 -2.42 -3.33 -0.94
N ILE A 98 -2.46 -3.09 -2.25
CA ILE A 98 -2.58 -4.16 -3.25
C ILE A 98 -1.41 -5.15 -3.15
N LEU A 99 -0.18 -4.65 -3.14
CA LEU A 99 1.03 -5.48 -3.18
C LEU A 99 1.27 -6.29 -1.90
N THR A 100 0.47 -6.06 -0.86
CA THR A 100 0.48 -6.85 0.39
C THR A 100 -0.77 -7.74 0.54
N GLU A 101 -1.68 -7.73 -0.43
CA GLU A 101 -2.77 -8.71 -0.51
C GLU A 101 -2.25 -10.07 -1.02
N LYS A 102 -2.82 -11.15 -0.50
CA LYS A 102 -2.34 -12.52 -0.76
C LYS A 102 -2.21 -12.85 -2.26
N GLN A 103 -3.13 -12.36 -3.09
CA GLN A 103 -3.14 -12.66 -4.53
C GLN A 103 -2.19 -11.81 -5.36
N PHE A 104 -1.61 -10.75 -4.79
CA PHE A 104 -0.71 -9.83 -5.48
C PHE A 104 0.61 -9.64 -4.73
N LEU A 105 0.87 -10.49 -3.72
CA LEU A 105 1.96 -10.32 -2.76
C LEU A 105 3.30 -10.09 -3.46
N SER A 106 3.96 -9.01 -3.07
CA SER A 106 5.27 -8.57 -3.58
C SER A 106 6.11 -8.06 -2.41
N LYS A 107 6.35 -8.96 -1.44
CA LYS A 107 6.94 -8.63 -0.14
C LYS A 107 8.27 -7.89 -0.28
N ASN A 108 9.18 -8.41 -1.09
CA ASN A 108 10.54 -7.89 -1.20
C ASN A 108 10.55 -6.50 -1.85
N GLU A 109 9.71 -6.30 -2.87
CA GLU A 109 9.57 -5.03 -3.55
C GLU A 109 8.97 -3.96 -2.63
N VAL A 110 7.97 -4.32 -1.83
CA VAL A 110 7.38 -3.41 -0.84
C VAL A 110 8.35 -3.10 0.30
N LEU A 111 9.14 -4.09 0.75
CA LEU A 111 10.18 -3.87 1.77
C LEU A 111 11.32 -2.99 1.25
N ASN A 112 11.75 -3.18 0.00
CA ASN A 112 12.73 -2.29 -0.64
C ASN A 112 12.18 -0.88 -0.78
N PHE A 113 10.92 -0.73 -1.21
CA PHE A 113 10.26 0.56 -1.23
C PHE A 113 10.29 1.24 0.15
N TYR A 114 10.00 0.49 1.23
CA TYR A 114 10.10 1.01 2.60
C TYR A 114 11.52 1.49 2.96
N ARG A 115 12.56 0.71 2.62
CA ARG A 115 13.97 1.07 2.87
C ARG A 115 14.36 2.37 2.16
N ASP A 116 13.85 2.56 0.95
CA ASP A 116 14.14 3.71 0.09
C ASP A 116 13.29 4.95 0.41
N LEU A 117 12.30 4.84 1.31
CA LEU A 117 11.53 6.00 1.76
C LEU A 117 12.47 7.03 2.37
N ARG A 118 12.47 8.25 1.83
CA ARG A 118 13.16 9.36 2.52
C ARG A 118 12.46 9.53 3.86
N ARG A 119 13.22 9.62 4.95
CA ARG A 119 12.68 9.76 6.31
C ARG A 119 11.93 11.08 6.54
N SER A 120 11.97 11.99 5.56
CA SER A 120 11.15 13.20 5.46
C SER A 120 9.82 13.02 4.70
N THR A 121 9.62 11.89 4.01
CA THR A 121 8.42 11.60 3.22
C THR A 121 7.37 11.06 4.19
N GLY A 122 6.34 11.85 4.49
CA GLY A 122 5.09 11.45 5.16
C GLY A 122 5.23 10.48 6.34
N ALA A 123 4.96 10.93 7.56
CA ALA A 123 5.02 10.07 8.76
C ALA A 123 4.07 8.84 8.73
N PHE A 124 3.21 8.71 7.72
CA PHE A 124 2.17 7.70 7.65
C PHE A 124 2.53 6.51 6.74
N ILE A 125 3.17 6.73 5.58
CA ILE A 125 3.49 5.65 4.63
C ILE A 125 4.48 4.62 5.19
N GLY A 126 5.51 5.05 5.92
CA GLY A 126 6.48 4.14 6.55
C GLY A 126 5.79 3.21 7.55
N ARG A 127 5.05 3.81 8.49
CA ARG A 127 4.20 3.10 9.45
C ARG A 127 3.23 2.13 8.76
N TYR A 128 2.48 2.62 7.78
CA TYR A 128 1.48 1.82 7.07
C TYR A 128 2.11 0.61 6.37
N THR A 129 3.29 0.80 5.77
CA THR A 129 4.01 -0.26 5.09
C THR A 129 4.46 -1.34 6.06
N ILE A 130 4.99 -0.96 7.23
CA ILE A 130 5.32 -1.92 8.31
C ILE A 130 4.07 -2.69 8.76
N ASP A 131 2.99 -1.98 9.06
CA ASP A 131 1.74 -2.58 9.55
C ASP A 131 1.17 -3.60 8.53
N ARG A 132 1.28 -3.31 7.22
CA ARG A 132 0.83 -4.22 6.16
C ARG A 132 1.77 -5.42 5.95
N LEU A 133 3.08 -5.23 6.16
CA LEU A 133 4.07 -6.29 6.02
C LEU A 133 4.16 -7.20 7.25
N GLU A 134 3.64 -6.81 8.40
CA GLU A 134 3.73 -7.52 9.69
C GLU A 134 3.55 -9.04 9.61
N LYS A 135 2.63 -9.52 8.78
CA LYS A 135 2.33 -10.96 8.63
C LYS A 135 3.36 -11.73 7.79
N PHE A 136 4.21 -11.03 7.04
CA PHE A 136 5.12 -11.57 6.04
C PHE A 136 6.60 -11.37 6.41
N LEU A 137 6.89 -10.53 7.41
CA LEU A 137 8.25 -10.25 7.86
C LEU A 137 8.85 -11.45 8.58
N THR A 138 10.10 -11.76 8.23
CA THR A 138 10.95 -12.70 8.94
C THR A 138 11.62 -12.03 10.14
N ARG A 139 12.11 -12.83 11.10
CA ARG A 139 12.88 -12.33 12.23
C ARG A 139 14.04 -11.42 11.81
N GLY A 140 14.79 -11.79 10.77
CA GLY A 140 15.91 -11.00 10.25
C GLY A 140 15.49 -9.63 9.75
N GLU A 141 14.39 -9.55 8.99
CA GLU A 141 13.86 -8.28 8.48
C GLU A 141 13.33 -7.39 9.61
N ILE A 142 12.77 -7.96 10.67
CA ILE A 142 12.32 -7.20 11.85
C ILE A 142 13.52 -6.59 12.59
N LEU A 143 14.60 -7.36 12.77
CA LEU A 143 15.84 -6.86 13.38
C LEU A 143 16.47 -5.73 12.55
N GLU A 144 16.41 -5.83 11.23
CA GLU A 144 16.85 -4.76 10.33
C GLU A 144 16.02 -3.49 10.51
N ILE A 145 14.69 -3.60 10.48
CA ILE A 145 13.77 -2.46 10.69
C ILE A 145 14.01 -1.81 12.06
N ARG A 146 14.29 -2.60 13.11
CA ARG A 146 14.63 -2.07 14.45
C ARG A 146 15.86 -1.16 14.44
N ASN A 147 16.84 -1.40 13.58
CA ASN A 147 18.05 -0.58 13.51
C ASN A 147 17.76 0.85 13.02
N GLU A 148 16.65 1.04 12.31
CA GLU A 148 16.20 2.35 11.82
C GLU A 148 15.42 3.16 12.86
N PHE A 149 15.11 2.58 14.03
CA PHE A 149 14.18 3.13 15.02
C PHE A 149 14.45 4.60 15.39
N HIS A 150 15.71 4.99 15.56
CA HIS A 150 16.05 6.35 15.97
C HIS A 150 15.91 7.38 14.84
N GLN A 151 15.83 6.94 13.58
CA GLN A 151 15.80 7.78 12.39
C GLN A 151 14.37 8.07 11.90
N VAL A 152 13.36 7.41 12.46
CA VAL A 152 11.96 7.47 11.99
C VAL A 152 11.06 8.29 12.93
N GLY A 153 9.90 8.69 12.41
CA GLY A 153 8.89 9.45 13.15
C GLY A 153 8.19 8.64 14.24
N LEU A 154 7.50 9.32 15.17
CA LEU A 154 6.82 8.68 16.30
C LEU A 154 5.82 7.59 15.87
N TRP A 155 5.02 7.85 14.84
CA TRP A 155 4.04 6.89 14.33
C TRP A 155 4.67 5.59 13.85
N GLU A 156 5.79 5.69 13.14
CA GLU A 156 6.54 4.54 12.64
C GLU A 156 7.26 3.80 13.77
N LYS A 157 7.84 4.52 14.74
CA LYS A 157 8.38 3.93 15.98
C LYS A 157 7.37 3.02 16.68
N ARG A 158 6.09 3.43 16.75
CA ARG A 158 5.03 2.60 17.35
C ARG A 158 4.85 1.28 16.60
N SER A 159 4.82 1.31 15.28
CA SER A 159 4.73 0.09 14.46
C SER A 159 5.96 -0.80 14.62
N ILE A 160 7.17 -0.23 14.65
CA ILE A 160 8.41 -0.98 14.93
C ILE A 160 8.32 -1.67 16.30
N ILE A 161 7.88 -0.96 17.35
CA ILE A 161 7.68 -1.54 18.69
C ILE A 161 6.66 -2.69 18.65
N LYS A 162 5.53 -2.49 17.97
CA LYS A 162 4.47 -3.50 17.84
C LYS A 162 5.00 -4.78 17.21
N ILE A 163 5.56 -4.70 15.99
CA ILE A 163 6.08 -5.89 15.29
C ILE A 163 7.22 -6.56 16.08
N SER A 164 8.00 -5.76 16.81
CA SER A 164 9.08 -6.23 17.65
C SER A 164 8.60 -7.06 18.83
N LYS A 165 7.48 -6.67 19.45
CA LYS A 165 6.86 -7.37 20.58
C LYS A 165 6.10 -8.61 20.13
N GLU A 166 5.40 -8.54 19.00
CA GLU A 166 4.52 -9.62 18.56
C GLU A 166 5.25 -10.76 17.84
N LYS A 167 6.44 -10.52 17.29
CA LYS A 167 7.11 -11.48 16.38
C LYS A 167 8.49 -11.93 16.84
N LEU A 168 9.13 -11.24 17.77
CA LEU A 168 10.39 -11.69 18.34
C LEU A 168 10.16 -12.28 19.73
N ASP A 169 11.07 -13.16 20.13
CA ASP A 169 11.03 -13.77 21.45
C ASP A 169 11.20 -12.69 22.54
N GLU A 170 10.63 -12.96 23.71
CA GLU A 170 10.61 -11.99 24.81
C GLU A 170 12.03 -11.60 25.26
N GLU A 171 12.96 -12.55 25.22
CA GLU A 171 14.38 -12.33 25.55
C GLU A 171 15.08 -11.38 24.58
N GLU A 172 14.63 -11.30 23.32
CA GLU A 172 15.16 -10.37 22.31
C GLU A 172 14.44 -9.02 22.32
N SER A 173 13.15 -9.03 22.66
CA SER A 173 12.31 -7.84 22.68
C SER A 173 12.61 -6.96 23.90
N ARG A 174 12.62 -7.55 25.10
CA ARG A 174 12.74 -6.80 26.37
C ARG A 174 14.00 -5.91 26.47
N PRO A 175 15.22 -6.40 26.17
CA PRO A 175 16.42 -5.56 26.29
C PRO A 175 16.36 -4.37 25.35
N TRP A 176 15.90 -4.59 24.11
CA TRP A 176 15.76 -3.53 23.12
C TRP A 176 14.73 -2.47 23.55
N LEU A 177 13.54 -2.89 24.01
CA LEU A 177 12.50 -1.98 24.52
C LEU A 177 12.99 -1.11 25.68
N LYS A 178 13.77 -1.69 26.60
CA LYS A 178 14.38 -0.95 27.71
C LYS A 178 15.34 0.14 27.20
N ASN A 179 16.12 -0.16 26.16
CA ASN A 179 17.08 0.77 25.58
C ASN A 179 16.40 1.94 24.86
N ILE A 180 15.29 1.71 24.16
CA ILE A 180 14.59 2.75 23.41
C ILE A 180 13.61 3.58 24.26
N LYS A 181 13.37 3.21 25.52
CA LYS A 181 12.40 3.87 26.42
C LYS A 181 12.57 5.38 26.51
N SER A 182 13.81 5.86 26.58
CA SER A 182 14.11 7.30 26.60
C SER A 182 13.72 8.02 25.31
N SER A 183 13.84 7.33 24.16
CA SER A 183 13.61 7.87 22.82
C SER A 183 12.14 8.02 22.44
N ILE A 184 11.23 7.52 23.27
CA ILE A 184 9.77 7.64 23.09
C ILE A 184 9.07 8.34 24.25
N LYS A 185 9.80 8.96 25.19
CA LYS A 185 9.19 9.66 26.34
C LYS A 185 8.20 10.76 25.94
N ILE A 186 8.41 11.39 24.79
CA ILE A 186 7.51 12.42 24.25
C ILE A 186 6.22 11.84 23.65
N ASP A 187 6.17 10.52 23.46
CA ASP A 187 4.99 9.84 22.96
C ASP A 187 3.94 9.72 24.08
N PRO A 188 2.71 10.27 23.90
CA PRO A 188 1.66 10.20 24.91
C PRO A 188 1.18 8.77 25.20
N PHE A 189 1.53 7.79 24.37
CA PHE A 189 1.18 6.39 24.56
C PHE A 189 2.38 5.54 25.02
N SER A 190 3.51 6.15 25.39
CA SER A 190 4.75 5.43 25.72
C SER A 190 4.58 4.37 26.81
N GLU A 191 3.70 4.58 27.79
CA GLU A 191 3.41 3.62 28.87
C GLU A 191 2.67 2.37 28.39
N PHE A 192 1.86 2.46 27.32
CA PHE A 192 1.14 1.31 26.76
C PHE A 192 1.99 0.54 25.75
N LEU A 193 3.03 1.18 25.21
CA LEU A 193 3.86 0.61 24.16
C LEU A 193 4.94 -0.33 24.69
N LEU A 194 5.52 -0.03 25.87
CA LEU A 194 6.65 -0.76 26.46
C LEU A 194 6.18 -1.94 27.30
#